data_AF-A0A060T2E8-F1
#
_entry.id   AF-A0A060T2E8-F1
#
_cell.length_a   1.000
_cell.length_b   1.000
_cell.length_c   1.000
_cell.angle_alpha   90.00
_cell.angle_beta   90.00
_cell.angle_gamma   90.00
#
_symmetry.space_group_name_H-M   'P 1'
#
loop_
_entity.id
_entity.type
_entity.pdbx_description
1 polymer ?
#
loop_
_entity_poly.entity_id
_entity_poly.type
_entity_poly.pdbx_seq_one_letter_code
_entity_poly.pdbx_strand_id
1 'polypeptide(L)'
;MATISDDSHRGILNVGSHCHTCNNIDFLPFKCDECGHEFCSTHRTPESHGCLRSQKTRPLNKDTKLHSAIASSSPSPSLSSPSSSSSSSTPRSAPGLAGAAAASRAAAAKSPSPSPQQPKASPAKLAALERLRNFLGDKNKNKSKTAKPVKNSKSSAMALFDLKRAALGDASIPTNLRIYVYVTRPATEYTDAISGKQEVRPEKTKALFFSRDWPVGRVLDIACTKLEVTNVNNRDANNRVALFNGKSPLTYGAKFGDVVKDGATLVVDKLEN
;
A
#
# COMPACT_ATOMS: atom_id res chain seq x y z
N MET A 1 51.84 -12.33 22.89
CA MET A 1 50.45 -11.84 22.92
C MET A 1 49.84 -12.15 21.56
N ALA A 2 48.93 -13.12 21.50
CA ALA A 2 48.18 -13.44 20.28
C ALA A 2 46.72 -13.06 20.50
N THR A 3 46.19 -12.18 19.66
CA THR A 3 44.77 -11.80 19.69
C THR A 3 43.96 -12.83 18.93
N ILE A 4 43.21 -13.65 19.67
CA ILE A 4 42.25 -14.61 19.09
C ILE A 4 41.08 -13.79 18.54
N SER A 5 40.94 -13.75 17.22
CA SER A 5 39.78 -13.14 16.55
C SER A 5 38.59 -14.09 16.62
N ASP A 6 37.70 -13.86 17.59
CA ASP A 6 36.41 -14.55 17.69
C ASP A 6 35.44 -13.97 16.66
N ASP A 7 35.32 -14.62 15.49
CA ASP A 7 34.24 -14.39 14.53
C ASP A 7 33.56 -15.74 14.25
N SER A 8 32.64 -16.14 15.14
CA SER A 8 31.91 -17.42 15.04
C SER A 8 30.46 -17.34 15.51
N HIS A 9 29.82 -16.17 15.36
CA HIS A 9 28.40 -15.97 15.70
C HIS A 9 27.58 -15.27 14.60
N ARG A 10 27.72 -15.70 13.33
CA ARG A 10 26.81 -15.31 12.22
C ARG A 10 26.36 -16.51 11.38
N GLY A 11 25.59 -17.41 12.00
CA GLY A 11 24.87 -18.43 11.23
C GLY A 11 23.80 -17.80 10.32
N ILE A 12 23.72 -18.28 9.06
CA ILE A 12 22.47 -18.65 8.37
C ILE A 12 21.31 -17.65 8.62
N LEU A 13 20.98 -16.65 7.76
CA LEU A 13 20.94 -16.63 6.29
C LEU A 13 21.09 -15.19 5.73
N ASN A 14 22.22 -14.86 5.11
CA ASN A 14 22.33 -13.73 4.16
C ASN A 14 22.44 -14.28 2.72
N VAL A 15 21.56 -15.21 2.36
CA VAL A 15 21.58 -15.88 1.05
C VAL A 15 20.73 -15.08 0.07
N GLY A 16 21.38 -14.37 -0.86
CA GLY A 16 20.73 -13.63 -1.95
C GLY A 16 21.13 -12.15 -2.03
N SER A 17 21.19 -11.64 -3.25
CA SER A 17 21.53 -10.24 -3.54
C SER A 17 20.31 -9.44 -4.01
N HIS A 18 20.34 -8.13 -3.79
CA HIS A 18 19.30 -7.23 -4.26
C HIS A 18 19.52 -6.89 -5.74
N CYS A 19 18.51 -7.08 -6.58
CA CYS A 19 18.51 -6.64 -7.97
C CYS A 19 18.57 -5.11 -8.06
N HIS A 20 19.52 -4.56 -8.82
CA HIS A 20 19.67 -3.10 -8.96
C HIS A 20 18.43 -2.38 -9.53
N THR A 21 17.61 -3.05 -10.35
CA THR A 21 16.45 -2.44 -11.03
C THR A 21 15.16 -2.48 -10.20
N CYS A 22 14.85 -3.61 -9.57
CA CYS A 22 13.59 -3.79 -8.82
C CYS A 22 13.78 -3.92 -7.30
N ASN A 23 15.02 -3.96 -6.82
CA ASN A 23 15.40 -4.08 -5.41
C ASN A 23 14.83 -5.32 -4.68
N ASN A 24 14.36 -6.33 -5.42
CA ASN A 24 14.00 -7.64 -4.88
C ASN A 24 15.27 -8.48 -4.64
N ILE A 25 15.26 -9.28 -3.58
CA ILE A 25 16.31 -10.26 -3.26
C ILE A 25 16.10 -11.49 -4.14
N ASP A 26 17.10 -11.87 -4.93
CA ASP A 26 17.13 -13.13 -5.67
C ASP A 26 18.26 -14.02 -5.12
N PHE A 27 17.97 -15.32 -5.01
CA PHE A 27 18.89 -16.31 -4.44
C PHE A 27 19.94 -16.77 -5.47
N LEU A 28 19.73 -16.47 -6.76
CA LEU A 28 20.71 -16.64 -7.83
C LEU A 28 21.13 -15.25 -8.36
N PRO A 29 22.20 -14.63 -7.81
CA PRO A 29 22.65 -13.32 -8.27
C PRO A 29 23.27 -13.41 -9.67
N PHE A 30 22.61 -12.83 -10.67
CA PHE A 30 23.17 -12.70 -12.01
C PHE A 30 23.94 -11.38 -12.15
N LYS A 31 25.21 -11.46 -12.55
CA LYS A 31 26.03 -10.28 -12.85
C LYS A 31 25.93 -9.95 -14.33
N CYS A 32 25.74 -8.69 -14.67
CA CYS A 32 25.83 -8.22 -16.05
C CYS A 32 27.31 -7.97 -16.40
N ASP A 33 27.82 -8.59 -17.46
CA ASP A 33 29.22 -8.42 -17.91
C ASP A 33 29.56 -6.97 -18.28
N GLU A 34 28.57 -6.18 -18.67
CA GLU A 34 28.78 -4.81 -19.10
C GLU A 34 28.80 -3.84 -17.92
N CYS A 35 27.75 -3.82 -17.08
CA CYS A 35 27.64 -2.86 -15.98
C CYS A 35 28.18 -3.36 -14.63
N GLY A 36 28.38 -4.67 -14.46
CA GLY A 36 28.93 -5.28 -13.23
C GLY A 36 27.96 -5.37 -12.05
N HIS A 37 26.72 -4.88 -12.18
CA HIS A 37 25.70 -4.94 -11.14
C HIS A 37 25.00 -6.31 -11.08
N GLU A 38 24.35 -6.58 -9.95
CA GLU A 38 23.61 -7.82 -9.67
C GLU A 38 22.11 -7.63 -9.95
N PHE A 39 21.51 -8.65 -10.59
CA PHE A 39 20.13 -8.65 -11.07
C PHE A 39 19.43 -9.97 -10.77
N CYS A 40 18.10 -9.91 -10.62
CA CYS A 40 17.24 -11.07 -10.52
C CYS A 40 16.96 -11.69 -11.91
N SER A 41 16.39 -12.90 -11.94
CA SER A 41 16.10 -13.63 -13.19
C SER A 41 15.33 -12.82 -14.24
N THR A 42 14.40 -11.94 -13.81
CA THR A 42 13.62 -11.07 -14.71
C THR A 42 14.37 -9.86 -15.27
N HIS A 43 15.50 -9.48 -14.66
CA HIS A 43 16.29 -8.28 -15.02
C HIS A 43 17.72 -8.63 -15.48
N ARG A 44 17.99 -9.93 -15.75
CA ARG A 44 19.30 -10.46 -16.12
C ARG A 44 19.84 -9.90 -17.44
N THR A 45 19.00 -9.64 -18.44
CA THR A 45 19.45 -9.20 -19.77
C THR A 45 19.69 -7.68 -19.79
N PRO A 46 20.66 -7.18 -20.57
CA PRO A 46 20.94 -5.74 -20.65
C PRO A 46 19.75 -4.89 -21.09
N GLU A 47 18.85 -5.44 -21.92
CA GLU A 47 17.61 -4.77 -22.31
C GLU A 47 16.62 -4.67 -21.14
N SER A 48 16.48 -5.74 -20.33
CA SER A 48 15.51 -5.78 -19.22
C SER A 48 15.84 -4.82 -18.07
N HIS A 49 17.11 -4.52 -17.83
CA HIS A 49 17.53 -3.53 -16.82
C HIS A 49 17.97 -2.17 -17.41
N GLY A 50 17.89 -1.99 -18.73
CA GLY A 50 18.29 -0.75 -19.39
C GLY A 50 19.78 -0.44 -19.23
N CYS A 51 20.67 -1.39 -19.52
CA CYS A 51 22.11 -1.25 -19.36
C CYS A 51 22.69 -0.05 -20.15
N LEU A 52 23.23 0.94 -19.44
CA LEU A 52 23.85 2.14 -20.02
C LEU A 52 25.11 1.84 -20.86
N ARG A 53 25.74 0.67 -20.70
CA ARG A 53 27.00 0.33 -21.40
C ARG A 53 26.76 -0.32 -22.76
N SER A 54 25.79 -1.23 -22.92
CA SER A 54 25.43 -1.83 -24.23
C SER A 54 24.90 -0.79 -25.22
N GLN A 55 24.23 0.24 -24.74
CA GLN A 55 23.71 1.31 -25.60
C GLN A 55 24.83 2.15 -26.23
N LYS A 56 26.08 2.02 -25.77
CA LYS A 56 27.23 2.79 -26.28
C LYS A 56 27.97 2.10 -27.44
N THR A 57 27.72 0.83 -27.70
CA THR A 57 28.37 0.04 -28.77
C THR A 57 27.51 -0.09 -30.03
N ARG A 58 26.78 0.98 -30.40
CA ARG A 58 26.28 1.14 -31.77
C ARG A 58 27.36 1.85 -32.59
N PRO A 59 28.13 1.17 -33.47
CA PRO A 59 29.04 1.86 -34.37
C PRO A 59 28.22 2.78 -35.26
N LEU A 60 28.55 4.07 -35.23
CA LEU A 60 27.92 5.07 -36.08
C LEU A 60 28.34 4.80 -37.52
N ASN A 61 27.47 4.17 -38.32
CA ASN A 61 27.77 3.88 -39.71
C ASN A 61 27.90 5.20 -40.49
N LYS A 62 29.14 5.59 -40.81
CA LYS A 62 29.46 6.84 -41.51
C LYS A 62 29.59 6.56 -43.00
N ASP A 63 28.47 6.54 -43.73
CA ASP A 63 28.51 6.57 -45.19
C ASP A 63 27.53 7.58 -45.81
N THR A 64 28.11 8.75 -46.09
CA THR A 64 27.86 9.60 -47.26
C THR A 64 26.54 10.36 -47.48
N LYS A 65 26.73 11.68 -47.61
CA LYS A 65 26.14 12.62 -48.59
C LYS A 65 24.76 13.29 -48.35
N LEU A 66 24.86 14.63 -48.27
CA LEU A 66 23.94 15.67 -48.79
C LEU A 66 22.64 15.91 -47.96
N HIS A 67 22.23 17.15 -47.62
CA HIS A 67 22.65 18.51 -48.04
C HIS A 67 22.83 19.48 -46.85
N SER A 68 23.45 20.64 -47.11
CA SER A 68 23.82 21.66 -46.12
C SER A 68 22.74 22.69 -45.78
N ALA A 69 22.88 23.28 -44.57
CA ALA A 69 22.37 24.60 -44.14
C ALA A 69 20.84 24.73 -43.95
N ILE A 70 20.28 25.55 -43.06
CA ILE A 70 20.73 26.83 -42.44
C ILE A 70 20.16 27.02 -41.00
N ALA A 71 20.87 27.84 -40.21
CA ALA A 71 20.40 28.74 -39.14
C ALA A 71 19.29 28.35 -38.13
N SER A 72 19.71 28.22 -36.87
CA SER A 72 19.17 28.88 -35.66
C SER A 72 17.71 29.39 -35.62
N SER A 73 16.85 28.76 -34.82
CA SER A 73 16.00 29.44 -33.81
C SER A 73 15.16 28.46 -32.97
N SER A 74 15.06 28.72 -31.66
CA SER A 74 13.99 28.18 -30.80
C SER A 74 12.65 28.84 -31.19
N PRO A 75 11.47 28.18 -31.05
CA PRO A 75 10.87 28.04 -29.72
C PRO A 75 9.96 26.79 -29.47
N SER A 76 9.60 26.62 -28.19
CA SER A 76 8.36 26.07 -27.59
C SER A 76 7.48 25.02 -28.31
N PRO A 77 7.12 23.90 -27.64
CA PRO A 77 6.06 23.01 -28.09
C PRO A 77 4.68 23.43 -27.56
N SER A 78 3.71 23.63 -28.45
CA SER A 78 2.28 23.77 -28.09
C SER A 78 1.41 22.76 -28.84
N LEU A 79 0.81 21.84 -28.08
CA LEU A 79 -0.49 21.17 -28.28
C LEU A 79 -1.08 21.10 -29.71
N SER A 80 -1.23 19.89 -30.25
CA SER A 80 -2.58 19.31 -30.56
C SER A 80 -2.53 17.87 -31.08
N SER A 81 -3.56 17.09 -30.69
CA SER A 81 -3.97 15.76 -31.22
C SER A 81 -4.64 15.91 -32.61
N PRO A 82 -5.22 14.89 -33.28
CA PRO A 82 -5.45 13.45 -32.97
C PRO A 82 -4.84 12.53 -34.07
N SER A 83 -5.09 11.22 -34.26
CA SER A 83 -6.25 10.32 -34.07
C SER A 83 -5.86 8.87 -34.40
N SER A 84 -6.63 7.88 -33.93
CA SER A 84 -6.85 6.53 -34.51
C SER A 84 -7.60 5.66 -33.47
N SER A 85 -8.92 5.57 -33.55
CA SER A 85 -9.66 4.57 -34.33
C SER A 85 -9.62 3.17 -33.71
N SER A 86 -10.75 2.79 -33.12
CA SER A 86 -11.06 1.48 -32.57
C SER A 86 -10.94 0.33 -33.58
N SER A 87 -10.42 -0.81 -33.13
CA SER A 87 -10.85 -2.12 -33.63
C SER A 87 -10.93 -3.12 -32.48
N SER A 88 -11.94 -3.98 -32.53
CA SER A 88 -12.28 -4.94 -31.49
C SER A 88 -12.09 -6.36 -32.02
N SER A 89 -11.50 -7.25 -31.22
CA SER A 89 -11.55 -8.69 -31.46
C SER A 89 -11.41 -9.49 -30.16
N THR A 90 -12.14 -10.59 -30.11
CA THR A 90 -12.39 -11.47 -28.96
C THR A 90 -11.21 -12.37 -28.58
N PRO A 91 -11.14 -12.86 -27.34
CA PRO A 91 -10.49 -14.13 -27.04
C PRO A 91 -11.50 -15.28 -27.24
N ARG A 92 -11.06 -16.37 -27.89
CA ARG A 92 -11.82 -17.63 -28.06
C ARG A 92 -10.93 -18.83 -27.72
N SER A 93 -11.55 -19.92 -27.30
CA SER A 93 -10.95 -21.02 -26.51
C SER A 93 -9.86 -21.87 -27.18
N ALA A 94 -9.02 -22.50 -26.34
CA ALA A 94 -8.23 -23.69 -26.67
C ALA A 94 -9.12 -24.94 -26.89
N PRO A 95 -8.63 -26.01 -27.56
CA PRO A 95 -8.27 -27.23 -26.81
C PRO A 95 -7.22 -28.20 -27.45
N GLY A 96 -6.72 -29.16 -26.63
CA GLY A 96 -6.16 -30.46 -27.07
C GLY A 96 -4.62 -30.57 -27.25
N LEU A 97 -3.97 -31.74 -27.17
CA LEU A 97 -4.39 -33.11 -26.75
C LEU A 97 -3.15 -34.05 -26.57
N ALA A 98 -3.37 -35.29 -26.07
CA ALA A 98 -2.44 -36.45 -25.94
C ALA A 98 -1.43 -36.45 -24.76
N GLY A 99 -1.10 -37.58 -24.10
CA GLY A 99 -1.57 -38.99 -24.15
C GLY A 99 -1.39 -39.69 -22.76
N ALA A 100 -2.20 -40.69 -22.37
CA ALA A 100 -2.04 -42.13 -22.62
C ALA A 100 -0.79 -42.78 -21.93
N ALA A 101 -0.83 -43.90 -21.20
CA ALA A 101 -1.90 -44.90 -20.92
C ALA A 101 -1.58 -45.82 -19.69
N ALA A 102 -2.59 -46.61 -19.23
CA ALA A 102 -2.50 -47.89 -18.46
C ALA A 102 -1.80 -47.90 -17.07
N ALA A 103 -2.11 -48.71 -16.04
CA ALA A 103 -3.24 -49.56 -15.57
C ALA A 103 -2.98 -49.89 -14.06
N SER A 104 -3.73 -50.63 -13.23
CA SER A 104 -4.92 -51.50 -13.36
C SER A 104 -5.61 -51.78 -12.00
N ARG A 105 -6.77 -52.49 -12.04
CA ARG A 105 -7.42 -53.45 -11.09
C ARG A 105 -6.78 -53.72 -9.69
N ALA A 106 -7.50 -53.99 -8.58
CA ALA A 106 -8.94 -54.03 -8.27
C ALA A 106 -9.23 -54.22 -6.74
N ALA A 107 -10.49 -53.97 -6.35
CA ALA A 107 -11.30 -54.67 -5.31
C ALA A 107 -11.10 -54.45 -3.77
N ALA A 108 -12.29 -54.27 -3.13
CA ALA A 108 -12.77 -54.84 -1.86
C ALA A 108 -12.57 -54.12 -0.50
N ALA A 109 -13.70 -53.58 0.01
CA ALA A 109 -14.20 -53.60 1.42
C ALA A 109 -13.34 -52.95 2.54
N LYS A 110 -13.86 -52.30 3.58
CA LYS A 110 -15.10 -52.53 4.34
C LYS A 110 -15.30 -51.38 5.36
N SER A 111 -16.52 -50.91 5.57
CA SER A 111 -16.86 -50.07 6.75
C SER A 111 -16.88 -50.93 8.03
N PRO A 112 -16.82 -50.33 9.24
CA PRO A 112 -18.10 -49.94 9.86
C PRO A 112 -18.09 -48.63 10.68
N SER A 113 -19.31 -48.12 10.89
CA SER A 113 -19.67 -47.12 11.90
C SER A 113 -19.49 -47.66 13.32
N PRO A 114 -19.46 -46.80 14.35
CA PRO A 114 -20.58 -46.87 15.29
C PRO A 114 -21.12 -45.51 15.75
N SER A 115 -22.39 -45.25 15.43
CA SER A 115 -23.35 -44.69 16.40
C SER A 115 -23.93 -45.88 17.19
N PRO A 116 -24.29 -45.76 18.49
CA PRO A 116 -25.57 -45.12 18.82
C PRO A 116 -25.68 -44.46 20.22
N GLN A 117 -26.56 -43.46 20.35
CA GLN A 117 -27.76 -43.45 21.24
C GLN A 117 -28.24 -42.01 21.55
N GLN A 118 -29.56 -41.82 21.50
CA GLN A 118 -30.25 -40.61 21.95
C GLN A 118 -30.53 -40.68 23.45
N PRO A 119 -30.84 -39.53 24.07
CA PRO A 119 -32.03 -39.51 24.91
C PRO A 119 -32.96 -38.30 24.66
N LYS A 120 -34.22 -38.66 24.37
CA LYS A 120 -35.50 -38.14 24.91
C LYS A 120 -35.64 -36.65 25.31
N ALA A 121 -36.79 -36.09 24.92
CA ALA A 121 -37.15 -34.68 25.10
C ALA A 121 -37.31 -34.21 26.55
N SER A 122 -37.02 -32.93 26.79
CA SER A 122 -37.55 -32.13 27.90
C SER A 122 -37.77 -30.67 27.47
N PRO A 123 -38.85 -29.99 27.92
CA PRO A 123 -39.18 -28.64 27.47
C PRO A 123 -38.51 -27.58 28.36
N ALA A 124 -37.30 -27.14 28.01
CA ALA A 124 -36.55 -26.16 28.82
C ALA A 124 -35.72 -25.15 27.99
N LYS A 125 -36.35 -24.43 27.06
CA LYS A 125 -35.71 -23.33 26.29
C LYS A 125 -36.28 -21.92 26.55
N LEU A 126 -36.84 -21.68 27.75
CA LEU A 126 -37.26 -20.34 28.19
C LEU A 126 -36.37 -19.74 29.32
N ALA A 127 -35.66 -20.57 30.09
CA ALA A 127 -34.84 -20.11 31.22
C ALA A 127 -33.56 -19.32 30.83
N ALA A 128 -33.13 -19.38 29.56
CA ALA A 128 -31.95 -18.64 29.08
C ALA A 128 -32.25 -17.19 28.67
N LEU A 129 -33.51 -16.87 28.34
CA LEU A 129 -33.95 -15.50 28.03
C LEU A 129 -34.38 -14.73 29.28
N GLU A 130 -34.61 -15.42 30.40
CA GLU A 130 -35.06 -14.81 31.66
C GLU A 130 -33.94 -14.08 32.43
N ARG A 131 -32.67 -14.34 32.10
CA ARG A 131 -31.51 -13.60 32.65
C ARG A 131 -31.21 -12.28 31.91
N LEU A 132 -31.88 -11.99 30.79
CA LEU A 132 -31.75 -10.71 30.09
C LEU A 132 -32.78 -9.65 30.53
N ARG A 133 -33.88 -10.03 31.20
CA ARG A 133 -34.92 -9.04 31.61
C ARG A 133 -34.48 -8.11 32.74
N ASN A 134 -33.55 -8.55 33.59
CA ASN A 134 -33.11 -7.79 34.77
C ASN A 134 -32.15 -6.62 34.46
N PHE A 135 -31.87 -6.32 33.18
CA PHE A 135 -31.13 -5.12 32.77
C PHE A 135 -32.00 -4.08 32.05
N LEU A 136 -33.26 -4.41 31.74
CA LEU A 136 -34.28 -3.46 31.24
C LEU A 136 -35.27 -3.13 32.37
N GLY A 137 -34.72 -2.60 33.47
CA GLY A 137 -35.49 -2.13 34.62
C GLY A 137 -36.22 -0.80 34.36
N ASP A 138 -37.40 -0.66 34.96
CA ASP A 138 -38.41 0.32 34.60
C ASP A 138 -38.07 1.81 34.77
N LYS A 139 -38.77 2.62 33.96
CA LYS A 139 -38.84 4.08 34.08
C LYS A 139 -39.63 4.46 35.33
N ASN A 140 -38.95 4.89 36.40
CA ASN A 140 -39.58 5.75 37.39
C ASN A 140 -39.34 7.23 37.05
N LYS A 141 -40.38 8.06 37.17
CA LYS A 141 -40.31 9.50 36.92
C LYS A 141 -39.50 10.17 38.03
N ASN A 142 -38.42 10.87 37.67
CA ASN A 142 -38.14 12.12 38.37
C ASN A 142 -37.57 13.19 37.43
N LYS A 143 -37.99 14.43 37.67
CA LYS A 143 -37.91 15.54 36.70
C LYS A 143 -36.76 16.48 37.08
N SER A 144 -35.54 16.17 36.66
CA SER A 144 -34.38 17.06 36.77
C SER A 144 -33.84 17.39 35.37
N LYS A 145 -33.63 18.69 35.12
CA LYS A 145 -33.08 19.19 33.85
C LYS A 145 -31.56 18.99 33.86
N THR A 146 -31.02 18.15 32.99
CA THR A 146 -29.56 18.08 32.78
C THR A 146 -29.21 17.68 31.35
N ALA A 147 -28.10 18.26 30.87
CA ALA A 147 -27.33 18.05 29.65
C ALA A 147 -27.83 17.07 28.57
N LYS A 148 -27.80 17.55 27.31
CA LYS A 148 -27.81 16.69 26.10
C LYS A 148 -26.68 15.66 26.18
N PRO A 149 -26.90 14.38 25.79
CA PRO A 149 -25.86 13.37 25.84
C PRO A 149 -24.74 13.68 24.86
N VAL A 150 -23.52 13.90 25.38
CA VAL A 150 -22.30 13.98 24.57
C VAL A 150 -22.06 12.59 23.98
N LYS A 151 -22.16 12.47 22.65
CA LYS A 151 -21.84 11.23 21.96
C LYS A 151 -20.33 10.96 22.01
N ASN A 152 -19.98 9.68 22.01
CA ASN A 152 -18.68 9.14 21.59
C ASN A 152 -17.55 9.04 22.65
N SER A 153 -17.74 8.15 23.62
CA SER A 153 -16.66 7.32 24.18
C SER A 153 -16.79 5.87 23.68
N LYS A 154 -16.67 5.65 22.37
CA LYS A 154 -16.47 4.30 21.83
C LYS A 154 -15.19 3.74 22.44
N SER A 155 -15.24 2.54 23.02
CA SER A 155 -14.04 1.86 23.52
C SER A 155 -12.97 1.76 22.43
N SER A 156 -11.70 1.96 22.78
CA SER A 156 -10.56 1.92 21.84
C SER A 156 -10.51 0.65 20.97
N ALA A 157 -10.90 -0.49 21.51
CA ALA A 157 -11.00 -1.76 20.78
C ALA A 157 -12.02 -1.71 19.62
N MET A 158 -13.21 -1.13 19.84
CA MET A 158 -14.21 -0.93 18.78
C MET A 158 -13.75 0.07 17.73
N ALA A 159 -13.07 1.15 18.15
CA ALA A 159 -12.53 2.15 17.22
C ALA A 159 -11.48 1.55 16.26
N LEU A 160 -10.61 0.66 16.76
CA LEU A 160 -9.63 -0.06 15.93
C LEU A 160 -10.30 -1.03 14.93
N PHE A 161 -11.42 -1.67 15.31
CA PHE A 161 -12.17 -2.54 14.40
C PHE A 161 -12.87 -1.74 13.29
N ASP A 162 -13.57 -0.65 13.65
CA ASP A 162 -14.18 0.29 12.70
C ASP A 162 -13.13 0.84 11.73
N LEU A 163 -11.95 1.24 12.25
CA LEU A 163 -10.83 1.72 11.45
C LEU A 163 -10.33 0.65 10.46
N LYS A 164 -10.06 -0.57 10.92
CA LYS A 164 -9.60 -1.68 10.06
C LYS A 164 -10.58 -2.04 8.96
N ARG A 165 -11.89 -1.86 9.20
CA ARG A 165 -12.96 -2.06 8.21
C ARG A 165 -13.08 -0.93 7.20
N ALA A 166 -12.80 0.31 7.60
CA ALA A 166 -12.90 1.50 6.75
C ALA A 166 -11.59 1.86 6.02
N ALA A 167 -10.45 1.31 6.45
CA ALA A 167 -9.13 1.74 5.99
C ALA A 167 -8.82 1.32 4.55
N LEU A 168 -8.41 2.30 3.75
CA LEU A 168 -7.96 2.10 2.36
C LEU A 168 -6.43 2.11 2.29
N GLY A 169 -5.86 1.27 1.44
CA GLY A 169 -4.41 1.14 1.32
C GLY A 169 -4.02 0.14 0.23
N ASP A 170 -2.73 -0.16 0.13
CA ASP A 170 -2.20 -1.13 -0.83
C ASP A 170 -2.41 -2.56 -0.32
N ALA A 171 -3.20 -3.36 -1.06
CA ALA A 171 -3.50 -4.75 -0.70
C ALA A 171 -2.25 -5.63 -0.61
N SER A 172 -1.16 -5.26 -1.29
CA SER A 172 0.13 -5.97 -1.33
C SER A 172 0.85 -5.96 0.03
N ILE A 173 0.54 -5.02 0.92
CA ILE A 173 1.13 -4.98 2.27
C ILE A 173 0.51 -6.14 3.08
N PRO A 174 1.30 -7.06 3.67
CA PRO A 174 0.76 -8.13 4.49
C PRO A 174 0.24 -7.60 5.84
N THR A 175 -0.77 -8.24 6.41
CA THR A 175 -1.55 -7.69 7.54
C THR A 175 -0.74 -7.42 8.82
N ASN A 176 0.37 -8.14 9.02
CA ASN A 176 1.31 -7.94 10.13
C ASN A 176 2.19 -6.68 9.98
N LEU A 177 2.34 -6.15 8.76
CA LEU A 177 3.08 -4.92 8.49
C LEU A 177 2.16 -3.70 8.36
N ARG A 178 0.83 -3.88 8.33
CA ARG A 178 -0.14 -2.78 8.23
C ARG A 178 -0.27 -2.05 9.56
N ILE A 179 0.07 -0.76 9.57
CA ILE A 179 -0.41 0.19 10.57
C ILE A 179 -1.64 0.89 10.02
N TYR A 180 -2.70 0.91 10.82
CA TYR A 180 -3.97 1.55 10.51
C TYR A 180 -4.04 2.92 11.20
N VAL A 181 -4.35 3.98 10.44
CA VAL A 181 -4.45 5.36 10.95
C VAL A 181 -5.62 6.10 10.33
N TYR A 182 -6.12 7.11 11.05
CA TYR A 182 -6.88 8.18 10.41
C TYR A 182 -5.91 9.22 9.87
N VAL A 183 -6.16 9.71 8.66
CA VAL A 183 -5.43 10.87 8.12
C VAL A 183 -6.44 11.95 7.73
N THR A 184 -6.23 13.13 8.28
CA THR A 184 -7.11 14.29 8.19
C THR A 184 -6.42 15.41 7.43
N ARG A 185 -7.11 16.01 6.47
CA ARG A 185 -6.78 17.34 5.96
C ARG A 185 -7.67 18.36 6.68
N PRO A 186 -7.11 19.40 7.33
CA PRO A 186 -7.91 20.44 7.98
C PRO A 186 -8.77 21.20 6.95
N ALA A 187 -9.76 21.94 7.44
CA ALA A 187 -10.49 22.87 6.59
C ALA A 187 -9.52 23.98 6.13
N THR A 188 -9.35 24.13 4.82
CA THR A 188 -8.43 25.11 4.23
C THR A 188 -9.24 26.07 3.39
N GLU A 189 -9.16 27.35 3.72
CA GLU A 189 -9.74 28.42 2.90
C GLU A 189 -8.83 28.65 1.68
N TYR A 190 -9.43 28.77 0.50
CA TYR A 190 -8.72 29.09 -0.73
C TYR A 190 -9.45 30.21 -1.46
N THR A 191 -8.68 31.13 -2.05
CA THR A 191 -9.18 32.20 -2.90
C THR A 191 -9.06 31.76 -4.36
N ASP A 192 -10.20 31.57 -5.01
CA ASP A 192 -10.25 31.27 -6.43
C ASP A 192 -9.61 32.39 -7.25
N ALA A 193 -8.51 32.09 -7.94
CA ALA A 193 -7.78 33.06 -8.76
C ALA A 193 -8.61 33.66 -9.92
N ILE A 194 -9.74 33.04 -10.28
CA ILE A 194 -10.61 33.45 -11.38
C ILE A 194 -11.88 34.15 -10.87
N SER A 195 -12.50 33.65 -9.80
CA SER A 195 -13.78 34.16 -9.30
C SER A 195 -13.62 35.18 -8.16
N GLY A 196 -12.42 35.27 -7.56
CA GLY A 196 -12.13 36.12 -6.39
C GLY A 196 -12.86 35.69 -5.11
N LYS A 197 -13.61 34.58 -5.15
CA LYS A 197 -14.37 34.09 -4.00
C LYS A 197 -13.49 33.26 -3.07
N GLN A 198 -13.68 33.47 -1.79
CA GLN A 198 -13.10 32.68 -0.71
C GLN A 198 -13.97 31.46 -0.49
N GLU A 199 -13.53 30.29 -0.99
CA GLU A 199 -14.23 29.02 -0.79
C GLU A 199 -13.54 28.22 0.31
N VAL A 200 -14.34 27.74 1.27
CA VAL A 200 -13.85 26.93 2.40
C VAL A 200 -13.86 25.47 1.97
N ARG A 201 -12.67 24.89 1.72
CA ARG A 201 -12.55 23.47 1.41
C ARG A 201 -12.73 22.66 2.70
N PRO A 202 -13.82 21.90 2.88
CA PRO A 202 -14.18 21.29 4.16
C PRO A 202 -13.12 20.31 4.66
N GLU A 203 -13.08 20.06 5.97
CA GLU A 203 -12.23 19.03 6.56
C GLU A 203 -12.50 17.67 5.89
N LYS A 204 -11.44 16.92 5.56
CA LYS A 204 -11.55 15.61 4.92
C LYS A 204 -10.71 14.61 5.69
N THR A 205 -11.38 13.69 6.38
CA THR A 205 -10.75 12.61 7.14
C THR A 205 -10.96 11.28 6.42
N LYS A 206 -9.89 10.52 6.23
CA LYS A 206 -9.92 9.17 5.64
C LYS A 206 -9.21 8.18 6.55
N ALA A 207 -9.81 7.01 6.73
CA ALA A 207 -9.13 5.85 7.29
C ALA A 207 -8.17 5.29 6.23
N LEU A 208 -6.88 5.14 6.57
CA LEU A 208 -5.85 4.61 5.68
C LEU A 208 -5.00 3.55 6.41
N PHE A 209 -4.31 2.71 5.65
CA PHE A 209 -3.27 1.83 6.21
C PHE A 209 -1.99 1.86 5.37
N PHE A 210 -0.85 1.75 6.06
CA PHE A 210 0.49 1.86 5.49
C PHE A 210 1.41 0.77 6.04
N SER A 211 2.54 0.51 5.37
CA SER A 211 3.52 -0.46 5.85
C SER A 211 4.40 0.14 6.96
N ARG A 212 4.69 -0.65 8.00
CA ARG A 212 5.62 -0.32 9.10
C ARG A 212 6.99 0.15 8.58
N ASP A 213 7.51 -0.52 7.55
CA ASP A 213 8.86 -0.29 7.02
C ASP A 213 8.97 0.84 5.99
N TRP A 214 7.86 1.48 5.62
CA TRP A 214 7.91 2.59 4.66
C TRP A 214 8.45 3.89 5.31
N PRO A 215 9.27 4.68 4.60
CA PRO A 215 9.70 5.98 5.09
C PRO A 215 8.53 6.97 5.08
N VAL A 216 8.51 7.90 6.05
CA VAL A 216 7.46 8.92 6.21
C VAL A 216 7.15 9.70 4.92
N GLY A 217 8.16 10.00 4.09
CA GLY A 217 7.96 10.70 2.82
C GLY A 217 7.03 9.95 1.85
N ARG A 218 7.24 8.63 1.67
CA ARG A 218 6.37 7.79 0.82
C ARG A 218 4.94 7.70 1.37
N VAL A 219 4.80 7.71 2.70
CA VAL A 219 3.49 7.71 3.36
C VAL A 219 2.77 9.04 3.12
N LEU A 220 3.48 10.17 3.22
CA LEU A 220 2.96 11.51 2.90
C LEU A 220 2.47 11.60 1.45
N ASP A 221 3.24 11.12 0.46
CA ASP A 221 2.82 11.17 -0.95
C ASP A 221 1.49 10.44 -1.20
N ILE A 222 1.34 9.24 -0.62
CA ILE A 222 0.13 8.44 -0.73
C ILE A 222 -1.02 9.11 0.03
N ALA A 223 -0.78 9.62 1.25
CA ALA A 223 -1.77 10.32 2.04
C ALA A 223 -2.29 11.58 1.33
N CYS A 224 -1.39 12.41 0.80
CA CYS A 224 -1.71 13.58 -0.02
C CYS A 224 -2.55 13.20 -1.25
N THR A 225 -2.14 12.16 -1.99
CA THR A 225 -2.91 11.66 -3.14
C THR A 225 -4.32 11.21 -2.72
N LYS A 226 -4.47 10.50 -1.60
CA LYS A 226 -5.79 10.05 -1.11
C LYS A 226 -6.63 11.19 -0.54
N LEU A 227 -6.03 12.26 -0.01
CA LEU A 227 -6.73 13.43 0.53
C LEU A 227 -6.91 14.57 -0.48
N GLU A 228 -6.45 14.37 -1.72
CA GLU A 228 -6.43 15.37 -2.80
C GLU A 228 -5.68 16.65 -2.36
N VAL A 229 -4.52 16.47 -1.73
CA VAL A 229 -3.53 17.51 -1.43
C VAL A 229 -2.39 17.40 -2.44
N THR A 230 -1.96 18.53 -2.99
CA THR A 230 -0.78 18.58 -3.86
C THR A 230 0.48 18.62 -3.00
N ASN A 231 1.28 17.53 -2.99
CA ASN A 231 2.61 17.59 -2.39
C ASN A 231 3.58 18.30 -3.35
N VAL A 232 4.17 19.42 -2.90
CA VAL A 232 5.14 20.21 -3.68
C VAL A 232 6.53 20.26 -3.03
N ASN A 233 6.82 19.41 -2.04
CA ASN A 233 8.07 19.43 -1.26
C ASN A 233 9.35 19.34 -2.10
N ASN A 234 9.27 18.77 -3.31
CA ASN A 234 10.39 18.64 -4.26
C ASN A 234 10.55 19.85 -5.21
N ARG A 235 9.67 20.86 -5.12
CA ARG A 235 9.63 22.03 -6.01
C ARG A 235 9.68 23.36 -5.26
N ASP A 236 9.05 23.43 -4.09
CA ASP A 236 8.95 24.64 -3.27
C ASP A 236 9.34 24.32 -1.82
N ALA A 237 10.38 24.98 -1.33
CA ALA A 237 10.89 24.82 0.04
C ALA A 237 10.07 25.59 1.09
N ASN A 238 9.26 26.56 0.66
CA ASN A 238 8.45 27.43 1.53
C ASN A 238 7.00 26.93 1.66
N ASN A 239 6.48 26.18 0.69
CA ASN A 239 5.16 25.54 0.76
C ASN A 239 5.25 24.03 1.00
N ARG A 240 6.17 23.60 1.87
CA ARG A 240 6.29 22.19 2.24
C ARG A 240 5.08 21.75 3.07
N VAL A 241 4.59 20.54 2.83
CA VAL A 241 3.54 19.88 3.61
C VAL A 241 4.13 18.69 4.37
N ALA A 242 3.67 18.44 5.59
CA ALA A 242 4.11 17.34 6.44
C ALA A 242 2.94 16.57 7.06
N LEU A 243 3.21 15.36 7.53
CA LEU A 243 2.32 14.61 8.41
C LEU A 243 2.62 15.01 9.86
N PHE A 244 1.59 15.38 10.62
CA PHE A 244 1.69 15.71 12.04
C PHE A 244 0.99 14.65 12.88
N ASN A 245 1.62 14.26 13.99
CA ASN A 245 0.98 13.46 15.04
C ASN A 245 0.72 14.39 16.24
N GLY A 246 -0.54 14.80 16.41
CA GLY A 246 -0.89 15.89 17.32
C GLY A 246 -0.27 17.21 16.85
N LYS A 247 0.70 17.73 17.61
CA LYS A 247 1.41 18.99 17.31
C LYS A 247 2.79 18.80 16.68
N SER A 248 3.31 17.58 16.65
CA SER A 248 4.69 17.32 16.21
C SER A 248 4.70 16.79 14.76
N PRO A 249 5.49 17.38 13.85
CA PRO A 249 5.69 16.81 12.51
C PRO A 249 6.44 15.48 12.61
N LEU A 250 6.08 14.52 11.77
CA LEU A 250 6.79 13.26 11.61
C LEU A 250 8.13 13.51 10.90
N THR A 251 9.22 13.00 11.45
CA THR A 251 10.57 13.16 10.89
C THR A 251 10.70 12.48 9.53
N TYR A 252 11.11 13.24 8.52
CA TYR A 252 11.46 12.69 7.20
C TYR A 252 12.62 11.69 7.30
N GLY A 253 12.54 10.61 6.51
CA GLY A 253 13.53 9.52 6.52
C GLY A 253 13.33 8.47 7.62
N ALA A 254 12.62 8.78 8.70
CA ALA A 254 12.23 7.76 9.69
C ALA A 254 11.26 6.72 9.08
N LYS A 255 11.30 5.48 9.60
CA LYS A 255 10.30 4.46 9.30
C LYS A 255 8.98 4.81 9.97
N PHE A 256 7.88 4.68 9.24
CA PHE A 256 6.56 5.04 9.73
C PHE A 256 6.15 4.28 11.00
N GLY A 257 6.49 2.98 11.07
CA GLY A 257 6.12 2.11 12.18
C GLY A 257 6.93 2.25 13.47
N ASP A 258 7.94 3.12 13.47
CA ASP A 258 8.69 3.49 14.68
C ASP A 258 8.15 4.79 15.31
N VAL A 259 7.53 5.67 14.49
CA VAL A 259 7.01 6.98 14.93
C VAL A 259 5.49 6.95 15.17
N VAL A 260 4.74 6.05 14.53
CA VAL A 260 3.27 6.00 14.57
C VAL A 260 2.77 4.62 14.96
N LYS A 261 1.68 4.58 15.75
CA LYS A 261 1.01 3.36 16.23
C LYS A 261 -0.40 3.24 15.62
N ASP A 262 -0.92 2.02 15.60
CA ASP A 262 -2.30 1.75 15.18
C ASP A 262 -3.35 2.57 15.95
N GLY A 263 -4.32 3.10 15.21
CA GLY A 263 -5.38 3.94 15.75
C GLY A 263 -5.01 5.42 15.92
N ALA A 264 -3.79 5.83 15.57
CA ALA A 264 -3.41 7.24 15.59
C ALA A 264 -4.16 8.06 14.53
N THR A 265 -4.38 9.34 14.83
CA THR A 265 -4.90 10.34 13.89
C THR A 265 -3.77 11.27 13.49
N LEU A 266 -3.46 11.31 12.20
CA LEU A 266 -2.45 12.16 11.60
C LEU A 266 -3.13 13.31 10.86
N VAL A 267 -2.50 14.49 10.88
CA VAL A 267 -2.95 15.66 10.11
C VAL A 267 -1.96 15.92 8.98
N VAL A 268 -2.43 16.13 7.75
CA VAL A 268 -1.62 16.66 6.65
C VAL A 268 -1.80 18.17 6.62
N ASP A 269 -0.74 18.91 6.93
CA ASP A 269 -0.75 20.37 6.96
C ASP A 269 0.57 20.94 6.43
N LYS A 270 0.65 22.27 6.26
CA LYS A 270 1.89 22.96 5.92
C LYS A 270 2.90 22.84 7.06
N LEU A 271 4.17 22.66 6.68
CA LEU A 271 5.30 22.70 7.60
C LEU A 271 5.81 24.15 7.65
N GLU A 272 5.60 24.80 8.78
CA GLU A 272 6.22 26.10 9.06
C GLU A 272 7.75 25.93 9.17
N ASN A 273 8.49 26.89 8.64
CA ASN A 273 9.95 26.89 8.47
C ASN A 273 10.66 27.69 9.57
#